data_AF-A0A5J4RRY8-F1
#
_entry.id   AF-A0A5J4RRY8-F1
#
_cell.length_a   1.000
_cell.length_b   1.000
_cell.length_c   1.000
_cell.angle_alpha   90.00
_cell.angle_beta   90.00
_cell.angle_gamma   90.00
#
_symmetry.space_group_name_H-M   'P 1'
#
loop_
_entity.id
_entity.type
_entity.pdbx_description
1 polymer ?
#
loop_
_entity_poly.entity_id
_entity_poly.type
_entity_poly.pdbx_seq_one_letter_code
_entity_poly.pdbx_strand_id
1 'polypeptide(L)'
;MGIIHRDVKPENFLIGRGDDKSGIIYMIDLGLSKQFIDPNTNEHIPFNPKHGLIGTLRYISVGLLPWQFKEKLTPAQRCEKIFMYKKQYPDINLYDRMPVEFLQYYRIVSKLEFTEAPNYQELIKPFEHLLNKFPVEDRDFEWR
;
A
#
# COMPACT_ATOMS: atom_id res chain seq x y z
N MET A 1 -1.22 -4.99 17.93
CA MET A 1 0.25 -5.10 17.74
C MET A 1 0.73 -3.80 17.13
N GLY A 2 1.58 -3.06 17.85
CA GLY A 2 2.10 -1.76 17.44
C GLY A 2 3.22 -1.84 16.40
N ILE A 3 3.05 -2.64 15.34
CA ILE A 3 4.09 -2.94 14.34
C ILE A 3 3.64 -2.45 12.96
N ILE A 4 4.55 -1.81 12.25
CA ILE A 4 4.40 -1.44 10.83
C ILE A 4 5.31 -2.32 9.96
N HIS A 5 4.78 -2.81 8.83
CA HIS A 5 5.50 -3.72 7.91
C HIS A 5 6.66 -3.03 7.16
N ARG A 6 6.43 -1.79 6.70
CA ARG A 6 7.35 -0.94 5.91
C ARG A 6 7.80 -1.47 4.53
N ASP A 7 7.44 -2.68 4.12
CA ASP A 7 7.71 -3.20 2.76
C ASP A 7 6.52 -3.97 2.17
N VAL A 8 5.41 -3.27 1.93
CA VAL A 8 4.20 -3.86 1.32
C VAL A 8 4.41 -3.96 -0.19
N LYS A 9 4.43 -5.19 -0.71
CA LYS A 9 4.59 -5.50 -2.14
C LYS A 9 4.02 -6.89 -2.46
N PRO A 10 3.55 -7.15 -3.70
CA PRO A 10 2.95 -8.43 -4.08
C PRO A 10 3.80 -9.66 -3.73
N GLU A 11 5.13 -9.56 -3.83
CA GLU A 11 6.04 -10.67 -3.54
C GLU A 11 6.00 -11.11 -2.07
N ASN A 12 5.54 -10.22 -1.17
CA ASN A 12 5.38 -10.49 0.25
C ASN A 12 3.99 -11.03 0.60
N PHE A 13 3.14 -11.32 -0.40
CA PHE A 13 1.84 -11.95 -0.22
C PHE A 13 1.79 -13.31 -0.92
N LEU A 14 1.42 -14.35 -0.17
CA LEU A 14 1.31 -15.72 -0.68
C LEU A 14 -0.10 -16.26 -0.53
N ILE A 15 -0.52 -17.10 -1.47
CA ILE A 15 -1.79 -17.82 -1.40
C ILE A 15 -1.59 -19.10 -0.57
N GLY A 16 -2.58 -19.42 0.27
CA GLY A 16 -2.58 -20.65 1.05
C GLY A 16 -2.59 -21.91 0.20
N ARG A 17 -1.82 -22.92 0.63
CA ARG A 17 -1.76 -24.22 -0.04
C ARG A 17 -2.90 -25.14 0.40
N GLY A 18 -3.57 -25.77 -0.57
CA GLY A 18 -4.71 -26.67 -0.36
C GLY A 18 -6.04 -25.98 -0.69
N ASP A 19 -7.04 -26.76 -1.09
CA ASP A 19 -8.35 -26.24 -1.54
C ASP A 19 -9.04 -25.41 -0.45
N ASP A 20 -8.87 -25.81 0.81
CA ASP A 20 -9.39 -25.15 1.99
C ASP A 20 -8.77 -23.76 2.23
N LYS A 21 -7.50 -23.56 1.81
CA LYS A 21 -6.72 -22.32 2.03
C LYS A 21 -6.49 -21.48 0.77
N SER A 22 -6.97 -21.95 -0.38
CA SER A 22 -6.84 -21.28 -1.69
C SER A 22 -7.41 -19.85 -1.73
N GLY A 23 -8.31 -19.49 -0.79
CA GLY A 23 -8.85 -18.14 -0.64
C GLY A 23 -8.17 -17.28 0.43
N ILE A 24 -7.12 -17.77 1.09
CA ILE A 24 -6.43 -17.05 2.16
C ILE A 24 -5.12 -16.46 1.62
N ILE A 25 -4.95 -15.15 1.82
CA ILE A 25 -3.71 -14.43 1.52
C ILE A 25 -2.89 -14.27 2.81
N TYR A 26 -1.65 -14.74 2.78
CA TYR A 26 -0.68 -14.62 3.87
C TYR A 26 0.30 -13.50 3.59
N MET A 27 0.57 -12.66 4.58
CA MET A 27 1.67 -11.69 4.54
C MET A 27 2.93 -12.34 5.12
N ILE A 28 4.05 -12.23 4.41
CA ILE A 28 5.37 -12.75 4.81
C ILE A 28 6.41 -11.62 4.80
N ASP A 29 7.65 -11.96 5.17
CA ASP A 29 8.81 -11.06 5.15
C ASP A 29 8.66 -9.82 6.06
N LEU A 30 8.80 -10.06 7.36
CA LEU A 30 8.84 -9.01 8.38
C LEU A 30 10.24 -8.40 8.57
N GLY A 31 11.21 -8.64 7.67
CA GLY A 31 12.60 -8.21 7.83
C GLY A 31 12.76 -6.69 7.92
N LEU A 32 11.84 -5.94 7.31
CA LEU A 32 11.76 -4.48 7.40
C LEU A 32 10.72 -3.99 8.39
N SER A 33 10.05 -4.86 9.15
CA SER A 33 9.05 -4.42 10.13
C SER A 33 9.69 -3.58 11.26
N LYS A 34 8.91 -2.69 11.87
CA LYS A 34 9.35 -1.88 13.01
C LYS A 34 8.20 -1.64 13.97
N GLN A 35 8.52 -1.67 15.26
CA GLN A 35 7.60 -1.23 16.31
C GLN A 35 7.42 0.29 16.26
N PHE A 36 6.18 0.73 16.10
CA PHE A 36 5.79 2.14 16.04
C PHE A 36 4.97 2.59 17.26
N ILE A 37 4.37 1.64 17.98
CA ILE A 37 3.77 1.89 19.30
C ILE A 37 4.58 1.12 20.35
N ASP A 38 5.03 1.81 21.39
CA ASP A 38 5.68 1.20 22.54
C ASP A 38 4.70 0.25 23.27
N PRO A 39 5.07 -1.00 23.58
CA PRO A 39 4.12 -1.96 24.11
C PRO A 39 3.80 -1.74 25.59
N ASN A 40 4.63 -0.97 26.29
CA ASN A 40 4.48 -0.67 27.72
C ASN A 40 3.75 0.65 27.92
N THR A 41 4.08 1.68 27.14
CA THR A 41 3.48 3.02 27.28
C THR A 41 2.30 3.27 26.35
N ASN A 42 2.14 2.43 25.31
CA ASN A 42 1.17 2.64 24.23
C ASN A 42 1.37 3.98 23.48
N GLU A 43 2.56 4.57 23.57
CA GLU A 43 2.90 5.81 22.89
C GLU A 43 3.44 5.57 21.48
N HIS A 44 3.12 6.50 20.57
CA HIS A 44 3.60 6.47 19.19
C HIS A 44 5.03 7.00 19.09
N ILE A 45 5.85 6.40 18.21
CA ILE A 45 7.20 6.91 17.91
C ILE A 45 7.13 8.38 17.43
N PRO A 46 8.12 9.22 17.77
CA PRO A 46 8.13 10.60 17.31
C PRO A 46 8.36 10.68 15.78
N PHE A 47 7.75 11.68 15.15
CA PHE A 47 8.02 11.98 13.74
C PHE A 47 9.48 12.41 13.57
N ASN A 48 10.17 11.82 12.58
CA ASN A 48 11.55 12.17 12.26
C ASN A 48 11.69 12.40 10.74
N PRO A 49 11.85 13.66 10.29
CA PRO A 49 11.91 14.00 8.87
C PRO A 49 13.20 13.52 8.19
N LYS A 50 14.21 13.09 8.95
CA LYS A 50 15.46 12.52 8.40
C LYS A 50 15.31 11.06 8.00
N HIS A 51 14.22 10.38 8.39
CA HIS A 51 13.95 9.05 7.89
C HIS A 51 13.57 9.14 6.42
N GLY A 52 14.46 8.65 5.56
CA GLY A 52 14.21 8.52 4.14
C GLY A 52 13.16 7.45 3.83
N LEU A 53 12.89 7.30 2.54
CA LEU A 53 11.96 6.31 2.01
C LEU A 53 12.45 4.88 2.33
N ILE A 54 11.57 4.06 2.90
CA ILE A 54 11.82 2.64 3.18
C ILE A 54 10.85 1.80 2.32
N GLY A 55 11.33 0.65 1.87
CA GLY A 55 10.55 -0.30 1.07
C GLY A 55 10.90 -0.28 -0.42
N THR A 56 10.12 -1.03 -1.19
CA THR A 56 10.42 -1.27 -2.60
C THR A 56 9.88 -0.16 -3.50
N LEU A 57 10.78 0.67 -4.05
CA LEU A 57 10.48 1.85 -4.88
C LEU A 57 9.39 1.65 -5.94
N ARG A 58 9.38 0.49 -6.60
CA ARG A 58 8.42 0.15 -7.66
C ARG A 58 6.96 0.22 -7.19
N TYR A 59 6.70 -0.16 -5.95
CA TYR A 59 5.35 -0.27 -5.40
C TYR A 59 4.92 0.99 -4.64
N ILE A 60 5.80 1.99 -4.58
CA ILE A 60 5.52 3.24 -3.89
C ILE A 60 4.58 4.11 -4.73
N SER A 61 4.60 4.02 -6.06
CA SER A 61 3.75 4.82 -6.94
C SER A 61 3.03 3.95 -7.96
N VAL A 62 1.70 4.03 -7.98
CA VAL A 62 0.86 3.41 -9.01
C VAL A 62 1.28 3.98 -10.38
N GLY A 63 1.45 3.12 -11.39
CA GLY A 63 1.72 3.56 -12.76
C GLY A 63 3.10 4.17 -13.06
N LEU A 64 3.93 4.42 -12.04
CA LEU A 64 5.29 4.96 -12.18
C LEU A 64 6.32 3.88 -11.87
N LEU A 65 6.83 3.26 -12.92
CA LEU A 65 7.76 2.14 -12.84
C LEU A 65 9.19 2.62 -13.10
N PRO A 66 10.21 2.11 -12.39
CA PRO A 66 11.59 2.57 -12.53
C PRO A 66 12.14 2.55 -13.96
N TRP A 67 11.63 1.67 -14.83
CA TRP A 67 12.04 1.55 -16.23
C TRP A 67 11.34 2.55 -17.18
N GLN A 68 10.31 3.26 -16.73
CA GLN A 68 9.74 4.36 -17.50
C GLN A 68 10.70 5.58 -17.54
N PHE A 69 11.64 5.68 -16.60
CA PHE A 69 12.69 6.67 -16.65
C PHE A 69 13.75 6.26 -17.68
N LYS A 70 13.84 7.01 -18.79
CA LYS A 70 14.85 6.79 -19.85
C LYS A 70 16.29 7.02 -19.39
N GLU A 71 16.47 7.77 -18.31
CA GLU A 71 17.77 8.09 -17.71
C GLU A 71 18.27 6.96 -16.80
N LYS A 72 19.58 6.67 -16.82
CA LYS A 72 20.22 5.81 -15.82
C LYS A 72 20.38 6.58 -14.50
N LEU A 73 19.42 6.39 -13.60
CA LEU A 73 19.42 7.01 -12.27
C LEU A 73 20.00 6.09 -11.20
N THR A 74 20.67 6.64 -10.20
CA THR A 74 21.01 5.91 -8.96
C THR A 74 19.75 5.61 -8.14
N PRO A 75 19.76 4.66 -7.18
CA PRO A 75 18.60 4.40 -6.31
C PRO A 75 18.07 5.65 -5.60
N ALA A 76 18.96 6.51 -5.08
CA ALA A 76 18.57 7.75 -4.40
C ALA A 76 17.89 8.74 -5.36
N GLN A 77 18.44 8.93 -6.55
CA GLN A 77 17.83 9.80 -7.58
C GLN A 77 16.47 9.27 -8.05
N ARG A 78 16.27 7.94 -8.08
CA ARG A 78 14.95 7.34 -8.38
C ARG A 78 13.92 7.68 -7.29
N CYS A 79 14.30 7.56 -6.01
CA CYS A 79 13.43 7.96 -4.90
C CYS A 79 12.98 9.41 -5.05
N GLU A 80 13.93 10.31 -5.29
CA GLU A 80 13.68 11.75 -5.40
C GLU A 80 12.78 12.06 -6.61
N LYS A 81 13.03 11.44 -7.77
CA LYS A 81 12.19 11.61 -8.95
C LYS A 81 10.77 11.12 -8.67
N ILE A 82 10.58 9.91 -8.12
CA ILE A 82 9.25 9.39 -7.75
C ILE A 82 8.54 10.33 -6.77
N PHE A 83 9.24 10.87 -5.78
CA PHE A 83 8.68 11.83 -4.83
C PHE A 83 8.19 13.11 -5.51
N MET A 84 8.98 13.69 -6.41
CA MET A 84 8.59 14.89 -7.16
C MET A 84 7.36 14.63 -8.04
N TYR A 85 7.31 13.48 -8.73
CA TYR A 85 6.15 13.09 -9.53
C TYR A 85 4.90 12.91 -8.64
N LYS A 86 5.00 12.28 -7.48
CA LYS A 86 3.88 12.17 -6.54
C LYS A 86 3.35 13.53 -6.07
N LYS A 87 4.22 14.55 -5.94
CA LYS A 87 3.79 15.92 -5.62
C LYS A 87 3.12 16.64 -6.81
N GLN A 88 3.52 16.31 -8.03
CA GLN A 88 3.12 17.05 -9.23
C GLN A 88 1.86 16.51 -9.90
N TYR A 89 1.62 15.18 -9.86
CA TYR A 89 0.51 14.55 -10.60
C TYR A 89 -0.75 14.48 -9.73
N PRO A 90 -1.83 15.21 -10.07
CA PRO A 90 -3.06 15.17 -9.30
C PRO A 90 -3.70 13.78 -9.40
N ASP A 91 -4.13 13.27 -8.24
CA ASP A 91 -4.56 11.90 -8.00
C ASP A 91 -5.56 11.35 -9.02
N ILE A 92 -6.39 12.20 -9.63
CA ILE A 92 -7.43 11.78 -10.59
C ILE A 92 -6.87 11.10 -11.85
N ASN A 93 -5.72 11.54 -12.35
CA ASN A 93 -5.12 10.96 -13.56
C ASN A 93 -4.53 9.56 -13.30
N LEU A 94 -4.19 9.28 -12.04
CA LEU A 94 -3.63 7.98 -11.62
C LEU A 94 -4.68 6.87 -11.66
N TYR A 95 -5.94 7.24 -11.39
CA TYR A 95 -7.07 6.32 -11.25
C TYR A 95 -8.08 6.43 -12.40
N ASP A 96 -7.82 7.22 -13.44
CA ASP A 96 -8.74 7.50 -14.57
C ASP A 96 -9.27 6.22 -15.27
N ARG A 97 -8.48 5.13 -15.24
CA ARG A 97 -8.83 3.83 -15.83
C ARG A 97 -9.21 2.76 -14.80
N MET A 98 -9.34 3.15 -13.53
CA MET A 98 -9.70 2.27 -12.43
C MET A 98 -11.10 2.60 -11.92
N PRO A 99 -11.79 1.66 -11.25
CA PRO A 99 -13.02 1.97 -10.55
C PRO A 99 -12.81 3.14 -9.56
N VAL A 100 -13.81 4.04 -9.47
CA VAL A 100 -13.73 5.26 -8.66
C VAL A 100 -13.48 4.98 -7.18
N GLU A 101 -13.83 3.78 -6.73
CA GLU A 101 -13.62 3.25 -5.39
C GLU A 101 -12.13 3.23 -5.00
N PHE A 102 -11.21 3.03 -5.95
CA PHE A 102 -9.76 3.14 -5.71
C PHE A 102 -9.34 4.58 -5.37
N LEU A 103 -9.90 5.57 -6.07
CA LEU A 103 -9.68 6.98 -5.75
C LEU A 103 -10.31 7.35 -4.40
N GLN A 104 -11.46 6.79 -4.05
CA GLN A 104 -12.09 6.98 -2.73
C GLN A 104 -11.20 6.43 -1.62
N TYR A 105 -10.72 5.19 -1.73
CA TYR A 105 -9.76 4.60 -0.79
C TYR A 105 -8.52 5.49 -0.63
N TYR A 106 -7.91 5.89 -1.74
CA TYR A 106 -6.72 6.73 -1.72
C TYR A 106 -6.96 8.06 -0.99
N ARG A 107 -8.10 8.73 -1.25
CA ARG A 107 -8.46 10.00 -0.59
C ARG A 107 -8.63 9.87 0.93
N ILE A 108 -9.00 8.69 1.43
CA ILE A 108 -9.06 8.43 2.87
C ILE A 108 -7.62 8.29 3.40
N VAL A 109 -6.83 7.41 2.79
CA VAL A 109 -5.44 7.15 3.23
C VAL A 109 -4.55 8.39 3.16
N SER A 110 -4.71 9.22 2.12
CA SER A 110 -3.89 10.42 1.90
C SER A 110 -4.14 11.53 2.92
N LYS A 111 -5.22 11.45 3.71
CA LYS A 111 -5.60 12.43 4.72
C LYS A 111 -5.27 11.98 6.15
N LEU A 112 -4.77 10.76 6.32
CA LEU A 112 -4.41 10.25 7.64
C LEU A 112 -3.23 11.05 8.21
N GLU A 113 -3.39 11.47 9.46
CA GLU A 113 -2.29 12.10 10.20
C GLU A 113 -1.27 11.05 10.65
N PHE A 114 -0.03 11.48 10.92
CA PHE A 114 1.07 10.58 11.26
C PHE A 114 0.79 9.67 12.48
N THR A 115 0.05 10.17 13.46
CA THR A 115 -0.31 9.44 14.70
C THR A 115 -1.74 8.92 14.69
N GLU A 116 -2.49 9.12 13.60
CA GLU A 116 -3.88 8.71 13.51
C GLU A 116 -3.99 7.19 13.34
N ALA A 117 -4.85 6.56 14.15
CA ALA A 117 -5.21 5.16 13.96
C ALA A 117 -6.16 5.05 12.75
N PRO A 118 -5.80 4.32 11.68
CA PRO A 118 -6.66 4.22 10.51
C PRO A 118 -7.98 3.52 10.86
N ASN A 119 -9.10 4.10 10.42
CA ASN A 119 -10.39 3.41 10.49
C ASN A 119 -10.47 2.37 9.34
N TYR A 120 -10.03 1.15 9.63
CA TYR A 120 -10.03 0.06 8.65
C TYR A 120 -11.41 -0.27 8.07
N GLN A 121 -12.50 -0.02 8.82
CA GLN A 121 -13.84 -0.22 8.30
C GLN A 121 -14.14 0.78 7.18
N GLU A 122 -13.81 2.07 7.35
CA GLU A 122 -13.95 3.07 6.28
C GLU A 122 -13.06 2.79 5.07
N LEU A 123 -11.86 2.21 5.29
CA LEU A 123 -10.95 1.84 4.21
C LEU A 123 -11.49 0.70 3.34
N ILE A 124 -12.25 -0.21 3.92
CA ILE A 124 -12.78 -1.40 3.21
C ILE A 124 -14.08 -1.07 2.46
N LYS A 125 -14.89 -0.13 2.94
CA LYS A 125 -16.19 0.25 2.35
C LYS A 125 -16.19 0.51 0.84
N PRO A 126 -15.22 1.26 0.26
CA PRO A 126 -15.19 1.44 -1.20
C PRO A 126 -15.09 0.10 -1.94
N PHE A 127 -14.30 -0.84 -1.44
CA PHE A 127 -14.15 -2.15 -2.08
C PHE A 127 -15.38 -3.04 -1.87
N GLU A 128 -16.05 -2.97 -0.71
CA GLU A 128 -17.35 -3.64 -0.52
C GLU A 128 -18.41 -3.11 -1.49
N HIS A 129 -18.46 -1.80 -1.69
CA HIS A 129 -19.35 -1.19 -2.69
C HIS A 129 -19.01 -1.68 -4.11
N LEU A 130 -17.73 -1.77 -4.45
CA LEU A 130 -17.27 -2.28 -5.74
C LEU A 130 -17.68 -3.75 -5.95
N LEU A 131 -17.50 -4.60 -4.93
CA LEU A 131 -17.86 -6.02 -4.97
C LEU A 131 -19.38 -6.21 -5.07
N ASN A 132 -20.17 -5.37 -4.41
CA ASN A 132 -21.63 -5.40 -4.55
C ASN A 132 -22.11 -5.00 -5.95
N LYS A 133 -21.37 -4.10 -6.63
CA LYS A 133 -21.65 -3.67 -8.01
C LYS A 133 -21.24 -4.73 -9.03
N PHE A 134 -20.17 -5.46 -8.76
CA PHE A 134 -19.66 -6.55 -9.59
C PHE A 134 -19.55 -7.82 -8.74
N PRO A 135 -20.69 -8.47 -8.44
CA PRO A 135 -20.69 -9.67 -7.62
C PRO A 135 -19.85 -10.76 -8.31
N VAL A 136 -18.84 -11.23 -7.58
CA VAL A 136 -17.97 -12.34 -7.95
C VAL A 136 -18.27 -13.52 -7.02
N GLU A 137 -18.15 -14.74 -7.53
CA GLU A 137 -18.28 -15.92 -6.66
C GLU A 137 -17.14 -15.97 -5.65
N ASP A 138 -17.43 -16.46 -4.45
CA ASP A 138 -16.43 -16.54 -3.40
C ASP A 138 -15.27 -17.43 -3.85
N ARG A 139 -14.05 -16.89 -3.71
CA ARG A 139 -12.79 -17.48 -4.17
C ARG A 139 -12.64 -17.61 -5.69
N ASP A 140 -13.44 -16.95 -6.52
CA ASP A 140 -13.27 -16.92 -7.97
C ASP A 140 -12.09 -16.01 -8.39
N PHE A 141 -10.89 -16.49 -8.13
CA PHE A 141 -9.65 -15.80 -8.48
C PHE A 141 -9.09 -16.34 -9.81
N GLU A 142 -8.54 -15.46 -10.64
CA GLU A 142 -8.01 -15.80 -11.98
C GLU A 142 -6.92 -16.90 -12.00
N TRP A 143 -6.27 -17.18 -10.87
CA TRP A 143 -5.21 -18.18 -10.75
C TRP A 143 -5.71 -19.59 -10.41
N ARG A 144 -7.03 -19.79 -10.30
CA ARG A 144 -7.62 -21.13 -10.17
C ARG A 144 -7.52 -21.94 -11.45
#